data_AF-A0A1H4HK10-F1
#
_entry.id   AF-A0A1H4HK10-F1
#
_cell.length_a   1.000
_cell.length_b   1.000
_cell.length_c   1.000
_cell.angle_alpha   90.00
_cell.angle_beta   90.00
_cell.angle_gamma   90.00
#
_symmetry.space_group_name_H-M   'P 1'
#
loop_
_entity.id
_entity.type
_entity.pdbx_description
1 polymer ?
#
loop_
_entity_poly.entity_id
_entity_poly.type
_entity_poly.pdbx_seq_one_letter_code
_entity_poly.pdbx_strand_id
1 'polypeptide(L)'
;MAKSARAPARTSSDPRSKKRKARSAALNAIDEWYNLRDTLLAFECLQGFLSPHRRQEFEEFDVEPGELRALVTCINAETQRRMQAVCEAIESVQRALH
;
A
#
# COMPACT_ATOMS: atom_id res chain seq x y z
N MET A 1 -9.89 56.29 16.26
CA MET A 1 -8.80 55.39 15.83
C MET A 1 -8.47 54.45 16.98
N ALA A 2 -9.08 53.26 17.06
CA ALA A 2 -8.79 52.28 18.11
C ALA A 2 -8.44 50.93 17.47
N LYS A 3 -7.27 50.42 17.87
CA LYS A 3 -6.54 49.30 17.25
C LYS A 3 -7.32 47.98 17.36
N SER A 4 -7.55 47.35 16.21
CA SER A 4 -8.02 45.96 16.13
C SER A 4 -6.92 45.03 16.63
N ALA A 5 -7.18 44.35 17.75
CA ALA A 5 -6.29 43.33 18.30
C ALA A 5 -6.33 42.09 17.41
N ARG A 6 -5.27 41.88 16.63
CA ARG A 6 -5.06 40.66 15.84
C ARG A 6 -4.86 39.48 16.81
N ALA A 7 -5.83 38.57 16.84
CA ALA A 7 -5.74 37.34 17.61
C ALA A 7 -4.47 36.54 17.21
N PRO A 8 -3.79 35.87 18.16
CA PRO A 8 -2.57 35.16 17.85
C PRO A 8 -2.90 33.94 16.99
N ALA A 9 -2.19 33.79 15.88
CA ALA A 9 -2.22 32.57 15.08
C ALA A 9 -1.87 31.39 16.01
N ARG A 10 -2.81 30.46 16.19
CA ARG A 10 -2.60 29.21 16.92
C ARG A 10 -1.46 28.47 16.24
N THR A 11 -0.28 28.55 16.84
CA THR A 11 0.89 27.80 16.41
C THR A 11 0.53 26.32 16.38
N SER A 12 0.86 25.67 15.28
CA SER A 12 0.52 24.29 14.91
C SER A 12 1.23 23.23 15.76
N SER A 13 1.53 23.53 17.02
CA SER A 13 2.36 22.73 17.92
C SER A 13 1.59 22.18 19.12
N ASP A 14 0.28 21.91 19.00
CA ASP A 14 -0.44 21.13 20.03
C ASP A 14 0.10 19.68 20.00
N PRO A 15 0.68 19.16 21.10
CA PRO A 15 1.17 17.79 21.19
C PRO A 15 0.10 16.74 20.85
N ARG A 16 -1.18 17.04 21.12
CA ARG A 16 -2.31 16.16 20.76
C ARG A 16 -2.53 16.09 19.25
N SER A 17 -2.29 17.20 18.54
CA SER A 17 -2.35 17.25 17.08
C SER A 17 -1.23 16.42 16.46
N LYS A 18 0.00 16.51 17.00
CA LYS A 18 1.14 15.67 16.56
C LYS A 18 0.85 14.18 16.77
N LYS A 19 0.40 13.79 17.97
CA LYS A 19 0.03 12.39 18.27
C LYS A 19 -1.08 11.87 17.34
N ARG A 20 -2.09 12.69 17.04
CA ARG A 20 -3.16 12.30 16.11
C ARG A 20 -2.64 12.11 14.69
N LYS A 21 -1.76 12.99 14.21
CA LYS A 21 -1.10 12.86 12.90
C LYS A 21 -0.25 11.59 12.83
N ALA A 22 0.57 11.32 13.84
CA ALA A 22 1.38 10.11 13.91
C ALA A 22 0.52 8.84 13.91
N ARG A 23 -0.57 8.82 14.69
CA ARG A 23 -1.52 7.70 14.70
C ARG A 23 -2.18 7.50 13.33
N SER A 24 -2.62 8.57 12.69
CA SER A 24 -3.24 8.50 11.36
C SER A 24 -2.26 8.00 10.30
N ALA A 25 -1.00 8.47 10.34
CA ALA A 25 0.04 8.03 9.43
C ALA A 25 0.36 6.54 9.64
N ALA A 26 0.40 6.08 10.90
CA ALA A 26 0.65 4.68 11.22
C ALA A 26 -0.47 3.75 10.73
N LEU A 27 -1.74 4.17 10.89
CA LEU A 27 -2.87 3.43 10.33
C LEU A 27 -2.79 3.35 8.80
N ASN A 28 -2.49 4.47 8.13
CA ASN A 28 -2.31 4.48 6.68
C ASN A 28 -1.18 3.55 6.23
N ALA A 29 -0.06 3.51 6.94
CA ALA A 29 1.04 2.59 6.62
C ALA A 29 0.65 1.12 6.79
N ILE A 30 -0.16 0.80 7.80
CA ILE A 30 -0.71 -0.54 8.00
C ILE A 30 -1.66 -0.90 6.84
N ASP A 31 -2.53 0.02 6.43
CA ASP A 31 -3.47 -0.18 5.33
C ASP A 31 -2.73 -0.43 4.00
N GLU A 32 -1.71 0.39 3.68
CA GLU A 32 -0.92 0.19 2.47
C GLU A 32 -0.10 -1.12 2.50
N TRP A 33 0.37 -1.53 3.68
CA TRP A 33 1.03 -2.81 3.84
C TRP A 33 0.07 -3.98 3.55
N TYR A 34 -1.17 -3.92 4.05
CA TYR A 34 -2.17 -4.94 3.74
C TYR A 34 -2.51 -4.96 2.24
N ASN A 35 -2.66 -3.81 1.60
CA ASN A 35 -2.88 -3.72 0.16
C ASN A 35 -1.73 -4.35 -0.65
N LEU A 36 -0.48 -4.11 -0.25
CA LEU A 36 0.68 -4.76 -0.87
C LEU A 36 0.65 -6.28 -0.67
N ARG A 37 0.39 -6.73 0.56
CA ARG A 37 0.31 -8.17 0.87
C ARG A 37 -0.75 -8.86 0.02
N ASP A 38 -1.94 -8.27 -0.12
CA ASP A 38 -3.02 -8.86 -0.89
C ASP A 38 -2.66 -8.94 -2.39
N THR A 39 -1.89 -7.97 -2.90
CA THR A 39 -1.34 -8.01 -4.28
C THR A 39 -0.31 -9.12 -4.45
N LEU A 40 0.58 -9.33 -3.46
CA LEU A 40 1.56 -10.41 -3.47
C LEU A 40 0.90 -11.79 -3.39
N LEU A 41 -0.15 -11.94 -2.59
CA LEU A 41 -0.94 -13.18 -2.54
C LEU A 41 -1.59 -13.49 -3.89
N ALA A 42 -2.12 -12.48 -4.59
CA ALA A 42 -2.64 -12.65 -5.94
C ALA A 42 -1.56 -13.13 -6.93
N PHE A 43 -0.33 -12.63 -6.78
CA PHE A 43 0.81 -13.09 -7.56
C PHE A 43 1.19 -14.55 -7.25
N GLU A 44 1.22 -14.95 -5.97
CA GLU A 44 1.48 -16.35 -5.56
C GLU A 44 0.42 -17.32 -6.12
N CYS A 45 -0.86 -16.93 -6.10
CA CYS A 45 -1.92 -17.72 -6.73
C CYS A 45 -1.65 -17.96 -8.22
N LEU A 46 -1.16 -16.95 -8.94
CA LEU A 46 -0.77 -17.06 -10.35
C LEU A 46 0.44 -17.95 -10.58
N GLN A 47 1.43 -17.89 -9.70
CA GLN A 47 2.56 -18.81 -9.76
C GLN A 47 2.12 -20.27 -9.60
N GLY A 48 1.02 -20.53 -8.88
CA GLY A 48 0.39 -21.84 -8.79
C GLY A 48 -0.04 -22.41 -10.15
N PHE A 49 -0.56 -21.56 -11.04
CA PHE A 49 -0.96 -21.95 -12.41
C PHE A 49 0.24 -22.08 -13.36
N LEU A 50 1.28 -21.27 -13.17
CA LEU A 50 2.50 -21.33 -14.00
C LEU A 50 3.44 -22.47 -13.61
N SER A 51 3.28 -23.02 -12.41
CA SER A 51 4.06 -24.16 -11.95
C SER A 51 3.48 -25.44 -12.56
N PRO A 52 4.29 -26.29 -13.21
CA PRO A 52 3.81 -27.52 -13.83
C PRO A 52 3.38 -28.51 -12.73
N HIS A 53 2.14 -28.40 -12.27
CA HIS A 53 1.51 -29.35 -11.36
C HIS A 53 1.07 -30.55 -12.18
N ARG A 54 2.03 -31.45 -12.50
CA ARG A 54 1.71 -32.82 -12.90
C ARG A 54 1.10 -33.55 -11.70
N ARG A 55 -0.18 -33.31 -11.42
CA ARG A 55 -0.99 -34.23 -10.62
C ARG A 55 -2.29 -34.47 -11.36
N GLN A 56 -2.29 -35.65 -11.97
CA GLN A 56 -3.43 -36.41 -12.45
C GLN A 56 -4.80 -35.98 -11.90
N GLU A 57 -5.76 -36.00 -12.84
CA GLU A 57 -7.20 -36.13 -12.59
C GLU A 57 -7.85 -34.88 -12.01
N PHE A 58 -8.08 -33.84 -12.82
CA PHE A 58 -9.34 -33.09 -12.95
C PHE A 58 -9.17 -32.17 -14.18
N GLU A 59 -10.25 -31.99 -14.96
CA GLU A 59 -10.30 -31.36 -16.29
C GLU A 59 -9.24 -30.27 -16.56
N GLU A 60 -8.44 -30.52 -17.61
CA GLU A 60 -7.33 -29.68 -18.11
C GLU A 60 -7.77 -28.23 -18.35
N PHE A 61 -7.44 -27.34 -17.41
CA PHE A 61 -7.12 -25.97 -17.75
C PHE A 61 -5.61 -25.87 -17.92
N ASP A 62 -5.13 -26.28 -19.10
CA ASP A 62 -3.75 -26.04 -19.51
C ASP A 62 -3.66 -24.59 -19.98
N VAL A 63 -3.20 -23.69 -19.09
CA VAL A 63 -3.04 -22.27 -19.40
C VAL A 63 -1.65 -22.07 -19.98
N GLU A 64 -1.57 -21.66 -21.24
CA GLU A 64 -0.27 -21.35 -21.83
C GLU A 64 0.35 -20.15 -21.10
N PRO A 65 1.68 -20.15 -20.82
CA PRO A 65 2.34 -19.02 -20.17
C PRO A 65 2.13 -17.67 -20.87
N GLY A 66 1.84 -17.69 -22.17
CA GLY A 66 1.49 -16.51 -22.95
C GLY A 66 0.14 -15.89 -22.58
N GLU A 67 -0.85 -16.70 -22.19
CA GLU A 67 -2.22 -16.28 -21.85
C GLU A 67 -2.26 -15.47 -20.54
N LEU A 68 -1.34 -15.76 -19.62
CA LEU A 68 -1.22 -15.01 -18.35
C LEU A 68 -0.34 -13.76 -18.46
N ARG A 69 0.32 -13.51 -19.61
CA ARG A 69 1.29 -12.42 -19.75
C ARG A 69 0.71 -11.05 -19.40
N ALA A 70 -0.51 -10.76 -19.88
CA ALA A 70 -1.17 -9.50 -19.59
C ALA A 70 -1.48 -9.36 -18.08
N LEU A 71 -1.98 -10.44 -17.46
CA LEU A 71 -2.31 -10.47 -16.05
C LEU A 71 -1.06 -10.32 -15.15
N VAL A 72 0.02 -11.05 -15.47
CA VAL A 72 1.32 -10.92 -14.79
C VAL A 72 1.87 -9.50 -14.93
N THR A 73 1.75 -8.90 -16.12
CA THR A 73 2.17 -7.50 -16.34
C THR A 73 1.38 -6.53 -15.45
N CYS A 74 0.06 -6.69 -15.37
CA CYS A 74 -0.79 -5.87 -14.52
C CYS A 74 -0.46 -6.01 -13.03
N ILE A 75 -0.24 -7.23 -12.55
CA ILE A 75 0.09 -7.49 -11.14
C ILE A 75 1.48 -7.00 -10.79
N ASN A 76 2.45 -7.13 -11.68
CA ASN A 76 3.78 -6.56 -11.47
C ASN A 76 3.71 -5.04 -11.37
N ALA A 77 2.96 -4.38 -12.26
CA ALA A 77 2.75 -2.93 -12.20
C ALA A 77 2.04 -2.50 -10.91
N GLU A 78 1.03 -3.25 -10.45
CA GLU A 78 0.35 -2.96 -9.20
C GLU A 78 1.24 -3.19 -7.98
N THR A 79 2.02 -4.28 -7.96
CA THR A 79 2.99 -4.56 -6.89
C THR A 79 3.97 -3.40 -6.75
N GLN A 80 4.52 -2.90 -7.86
CA GLN A 80 5.42 -1.75 -7.83
C GLN A 80 4.75 -0.49 -7.28
N ARG A 81 3.51 -0.19 -7.70
CA ARG A 81 2.74 0.95 -7.17
C ARG A 81 2.52 0.83 -5.66
N ARG A 82 2.18 -0.38 -5.18
CA ARG A 82 1.93 -0.63 -3.74
C ARG A 82 3.20 -0.57 -2.91
N MET A 83 4.32 -1.10 -3.41
CA MET A 83 5.61 -0.94 -2.75
C MET A 83 5.97 0.55 -2.58
N GLN A 84 5.75 1.36 -3.61
CA GLN A 84 5.98 2.80 -3.53
C GLN A 84 5.04 3.47 -2.51
N ALA A 85 3.75 3.14 -2.51
CA ALA A 85 2.78 3.67 -1.54
C ALA A 85 3.15 3.32 -0.08
N VAL A 86 3.64 2.10 0.17
CA VAL A 86 4.15 1.68 1.48
C VAL A 86 5.37 2.52 1.90
N CYS A 87 6.34 2.73 1.00
CA CYS A 87 7.51 3.57 1.28
C CYS A 87 7.08 5.00 1.67
N GLU A 88 6.18 5.61 0.90
CA GLU A 88 5.67 6.95 1.18
C GLU A 88 4.91 7.02 2.51
N ALA A 89 4.14 5.98 2.84
CA ALA A 89 3.43 5.89 4.12
C ALA A 89 4.40 5.76 5.32
N ILE A 90 5.48 4.99 5.18
CA ILE A 90 6.54 4.89 6.19
C ILE A 90 7.24 6.23 6.38
N GLU A 91 7.59 6.92 5.30
CA GLU A 91 8.17 8.28 5.36
C GLU A 91 7.21 9.29 6.00
N SER A 92 5.90 9.16 5.76
CA SER A 92 4.86 9.96 6.42
C SER A 92 4.82 9.71 7.93
N VAL A 93 4.94 8.45 8.36
CA VAL A 93 5.05 8.09 9.79
C VAL A 93 6.29 8.70 10.41
N GLN A 94 7.46 8.56 9.78
CA GLN A 94 8.71 9.14 10.27
C GLN A 94 8.59 10.66 10.44
N ARG A 95 8.06 11.37 9.44
CA ARG A 95 7.82 12.82 9.51
C ARG A 95 6.82 13.22 10.58
N ALA A 96 5.85 12.36 10.92
CA ALA A 96 4.86 12.65 11.94
C ALA A 96 5.36 12.37 13.38
N LEU A 97 6.43 11.57 13.52
CA LEU A 97 7.08 11.28 14.80
C LEU A 97 8.14 12.32 15.20
N HIS A 98 8.71 13.04 14.22
CA HIS A 98 9.63 14.17 14.43
C HIS A 98 8.87 15.51 14.56
#